data_AF-A0A535CK49-F1
#
_entry.id   AF-A0A535CK49-F1
#
_cell.length_a   1.000
_cell.length_b   1.000
_cell.length_c   1.000
_cell.angle_alpha   90.00
_cell.angle_beta   90.00
_cell.angle_gamma   90.00
#
_symmetry.space_group_name_H-M   'P 1'
#
loop_
_entity.id
_entity.type
_entity.pdbx_description
1 polymer ?
#
loop_
_entity_poly.entity_id
_entity_poly.type
_entity_poly.pdbx_seq_one_letter_code
_entity_poly.pdbx_strand_id
1 'polypeptide(L)'
;YSGGMTFRRLLGFLRPYRGQVIVSAVLAAGTQAAGLVIPYLTGAVIDSAQRGDGRRHIYALALLIVAAGAVKGVMMLFRRWLAGRLSLAVEYDLRNRVYEHLQRLSYRFYDRHQTGQLMSRATVDVQQVRVFLGYGLIFFSQNVFTVAIVLVALSLLNIELTLIALAITPLIGYLAYRYSRVSHPVLKEVQQRVADVTTQAEENVVGVRVVKAFGQEANETRRFRAGTVGAAQPGDRRRAAGGRLPGGARHPHAGRVLRRQRLPAAAGVPASLDGHVGRPVPARDGLRRARVRGAGRGSRRGRAARRAAAA
;
A
#
# COMPACT_ATOMS: atom_id res chain seq x y z
N TYR A 1 15.47 12.09 -20.88
CA TYR A 1 14.07 12.60 -20.86
C TYR A 1 13.82 13.35 -19.57
N SER A 2 13.53 14.65 -19.63
CA SER A 2 13.38 15.50 -18.44
C SER A 2 12.08 15.14 -17.70
N GLY A 3 12.19 14.38 -16.60
CA GLY A 3 11.04 13.99 -15.76
C GLY A 3 10.20 15.19 -15.28
N GLY A 4 10.80 16.38 -15.23
CA GLY A 4 10.09 17.62 -14.87
C GLY A 4 8.99 18.04 -15.86
N MET A 5 9.18 17.81 -17.17
CA MET A 5 8.15 18.14 -18.17
C MET A 5 6.93 17.20 -18.06
N THR A 6 7.17 15.90 -17.85
CA THR A 6 6.09 14.93 -17.64
C THR A 6 5.33 15.22 -16.35
N PHE A 7 6.06 15.55 -15.27
CA PHE A 7 5.44 15.92 -13.99
C PHE A 7 4.57 17.19 -14.09
N ARG A 8 5.05 18.22 -14.80
CA ARG A 8 4.26 19.44 -15.07
C ARG A 8 3.00 19.16 -15.88
N ARG A 9 3.06 18.27 -16.89
CA ARG A 9 1.88 17.85 -17.65
C ARG A 9 0.87 17.10 -16.77
N LEU A 10 1.35 16.22 -15.89
CA LEU A 10 0.54 15.49 -14.91
C LEU A 10 -0.17 16.45 -13.93
N LEU A 11 0.53 17.46 -13.41
CA LEU A 11 -0.06 18.53 -12.60
C LEU A 11 -1.14 19.33 -13.36
N GLY A 12 -1.00 19.46 -14.68
CA GLY A 12 -2.00 20.08 -15.55
C GLY A 12 -3.39 19.42 -15.47
N PHE A 13 -3.46 18.11 -15.16
CA PHE A 13 -4.74 17.40 -15.01
C PHE A 13 -5.52 17.80 -13.76
N LEU A 14 -4.87 18.40 -12.75
CA LEU A 14 -5.54 18.91 -11.56
C LEU A 14 -6.11 20.33 -11.74
N ARG A 15 -5.78 21.03 -12.83
CA ARG A 15 -6.25 22.41 -13.09
C ARG A 15 -7.76 22.59 -13.01
N PRO A 16 -8.61 21.70 -13.56
CA PRO A 16 -10.07 21.83 -13.45
C PRO A 16 -10.57 21.83 -12.00
N TYR A 17 -9.81 21.22 -11.09
CA TYR A 17 -10.17 21.04 -9.70
C TYR A 17 -9.59 22.09 -8.74
N ARG A 18 -8.95 23.15 -9.26
CA ARG A 18 -8.32 24.21 -8.45
C ARG A 18 -9.24 24.78 -7.36
N GLY A 19 -10.53 24.95 -7.64
CA GLY A 19 -11.49 25.44 -6.65
C GLY A 19 -11.66 24.48 -5.46
N GLN A 20 -11.76 23.17 -5.73
CA GLN A 20 -11.87 22.15 -4.69
C GLN A 20 -10.59 22.01 -3.88
N VAL A 21 -9.42 22.18 -4.51
CA VAL A 21 -8.12 22.24 -3.82
C VAL A 21 -8.07 23.45 -2.88
N ILE A 22 -8.53 24.62 -3.31
CA ILE A 22 -8.59 25.83 -2.46
C ILE A 22 -9.54 25.61 -1.29
N VAL A 23 -10.76 25.11 -1.52
CA VAL A 23 -11.72 24.78 -0.44
C VAL A 23 -11.11 23.78 0.53
N SER A 24 -10.40 22.77 0.03
CA SER A 24 -9.68 21.82 0.88
C SER A 24 -8.57 22.47 1.70
N ALA A 25 -7.87 23.46 1.16
CA ALA A 25 -6.84 24.20 1.88
C ALA A 25 -7.45 25.09 2.97
N VAL A 26 -8.57 25.75 2.70
CA VAL A 26 -9.32 26.54 3.68
C VAL A 26 -9.85 25.65 4.82
N LEU A 27 -10.45 24.50 4.47
CA LEU A 27 -10.87 23.50 5.46
C LEU A 27 -9.70 22.98 6.29
N ALA A 28 -8.54 22.76 5.66
CA ALA A 28 -7.33 22.39 6.38
C ALA A 28 -6.92 23.48 7.38
N ALA A 29 -6.92 24.75 6.95
CA ALA A 29 -6.59 25.88 7.82
C ALA A 29 -7.51 25.97 9.02
N GLY A 30 -8.83 25.93 8.80
CA GLY A 30 -9.80 25.97 9.89
C GLY A 30 -9.71 24.75 10.81
N THR A 31 -9.39 23.56 10.29
CA THR A 31 -9.17 22.37 11.14
C THR A 31 -7.96 22.58 12.07
N GLN A 32 -6.87 23.18 11.58
CA GLN A 32 -5.71 23.47 12.41
C GLN A 32 -5.97 24.59 13.40
N ALA A 33 -6.66 25.66 12.98
CA ALA A 33 -7.08 26.74 13.87
C ALA A 33 -7.95 26.22 15.03
N ALA A 34 -8.99 25.43 14.74
CA ALA A 34 -9.80 24.78 15.77
C ALA A 34 -8.98 23.82 16.64
N GLY A 35 -7.96 23.17 16.07
CA GLY A 35 -7.01 22.33 16.80
C GLY A 35 -6.13 23.09 17.78
N LEU A 36 -5.77 24.34 17.48
CA LEU A 36 -4.96 25.22 18.34
C LEU A 36 -5.80 25.90 19.43
N VAL A 37 -7.11 26.08 19.21
CA VAL A 37 -8.02 26.58 20.25
C VAL A 37 -8.06 25.64 21.45
N ILE A 38 -7.98 24.31 21.24
CA ILE A 38 -8.01 23.31 22.31
C ILE A 38 -6.88 23.51 23.35
N PRO A 39 -5.58 23.51 22.98
CA PRO A 39 -4.51 23.72 23.94
C PRO A 39 -4.55 25.12 24.57
N TYR A 40 -4.95 26.16 23.83
CA TYR A 40 -5.13 27.50 24.39
C TYR A 40 -6.18 27.52 25.51
N LEU A 41 -7.37 26.94 25.26
CA LEU A 41 -8.42 26.82 26.26
C LEU A 41 -8.01 25.91 27.42
N THR A 42 -7.21 24.88 27.15
CA THR A 42 -6.65 24.02 28.20
C THR A 42 -5.75 24.82 29.13
N GLY A 43 -4.90 25.71 28.59
CA GLY A 43 -4.12 26.66 29.39
C GLY A 43 -5.01 27.57 30.23
N ALA A 44 -6.05 28.16 29.63
CA ALA A 44 -7.00 29.01 30.35
C ALA A 44 -7.72 28.27 31.50
N VAL A 45 -8.02 26.97 31.35
CA VAL A 45 -8.59 26.13 32.42
C VAL A 45 -7.60 26.00 33.58
N ILE A 46 -6.32 25.73 33.29
CA ILE A 46 -5.26 25.59 34.29
C ILE A 46 -5.08 26.92 35.05
N ASP A 47 -4.99 28.04 34.33
CA ASP A 47 -4.82 29.36 34.94
C ASP A 47 -6.00 29.76 35.81
N SER A 48 -7.23 29.43 35.37
CA SER A 48 -8.46 29.69 36.14
C SER A 48 -8.52 28.83 37.41
N ALA A 49 -8.06 27.58 37.32
CA ALA A 49 -7.97 26.70 38.48
C ALA A 49 -6.94 27.19 39.51
N GLN A 50 -5.80 27.75 39.06
CA GLN A 50 -4.79 28.33 39.94
C GLN A 50 -5.25 29.62 40.62
N ARG A 51 -5.99 30.48 39.90
CA ARG A 51 -6.56 31.72 40.45
C ARG A 51 -7.74 31.48 41.41
N GLY A 52 -8.23 30.25 41.51
CA GLY A 52 -9.39 29.92 42.34
C GLY A 52 -10.72 30.37 41.75
N ASP A 53 -10.80 30.54 40.41
CA ASP A 53 -12.02 30.94 39.73
C ASP A 53 -13.14 29.91 39.99
N GLY A 54 -14.39 30.39 40.09
CA GLY A 54 -15.54 29.55 40.42
C GLY A 54 -15.77 28.41 39.42
N ARG A 55 -16.25 27.25 39.92
CA ARG A 55 -16.49 26.01 39.13
C ARG A 55 -17.27 26.24 37.83
N ARG A 56 -18.19 27.22 37.82
CA ARG A 56 -18.96 27.59 36.63
C ARG A 56 -18.09 28.07 35.47
N HIS A 57 -17.02 28.84 35.74
CA HIS A 57 -16.11 29.32 34.71
C HIS A 57 -15.30 28.17 34.10
N ILE A 58 -14.81 27.27 34.94
CA ILE A 58 -14.08 26.06 34.51
C ILE A 58 -14.98 25.17 33.64
N TYR A 59 -16.24 24.94 34.01
CA TYR A 59 -17.18 24.17 33.20
C TYR A 59 -17.50 24.85 31.86
N ALA A 60 -17.58 26.19 31.81
CA ALA A 60 -17.77 26.92 30.57
C ALA A 60 -16.58 26.74 29.61
N LEU A 61 -15.35 26.82 30.11
CA LEU A 61 -14.14 26.55 29.33
C LEU A 61 -14.07 25.09 28.85
N ALA A 62 -14.42 24.13 29.71
CA ALA A 62 -14.48 22.72 29.35
C ALA A 62 -15.52 22.46 28.23
N LEU A 63 -16.70 23.09 28.31
CA LEU A 63 -17.71 22.99 27.25
C LEU A 63 -17.19 23.60 25.94
N LEU A 64 -16.46 24.70 26.00
CA LEU A 64 -15.86 25.33 24.82
C LEU A 64 -14.77 24.45 24.19
N ILE A 65 -14.00 23.70 24.99
CA ILE A 65 -13.05 22.69 24.49
C ILE A 65 -13.80 21.59 23.73
N VAL A 66 -14.90 21.08 24.28
CA VAL A 66 -15.73 20.05 23.62
C VAL A 66 -16.31 20.60 22.32
N ALA A 67 -16.82 21.83 22.31
CA ALA A 67 -17.34 22.49 21.12
C ALA A 67 -16.25 22.68 20.05
N ALA A 68 -15.05 23.14 20.43
CA ALA A 68 -13.91 23.27 19.52
C ALA A 68 -13.49 21.91 18.93
N GLY A 69 -13.49 20.86 19.75
CA GLY A 69 -13.26 19.48 19.31
C GLY A 69 -14.31 18.99 18.31
N ALA A 70 -15.58 19.26 18.56
CA ALA A 70 -16.68 18.92 17.65
C ALA A 70 -16.54 19.67 16.31
N VAL A 71 -16.28 20.98 16.34
CA VAL A 71 -16.04 21.79 15.12
C VAL A 71 -14.86 21.23 14.33
N LYS A 72 -13.72 20.97 15.01
CA LYS A 72 -12.55 20.35 14.39
C LYS A 72 -12.90 19.01 13.74
N GLY A 73 -13.67 18.17 14.43
CA GLY A 73 -14.13 16.87 13.92
C GLY A 73 -14.98 17.01 12.67
N VAL A 74 -15.95 17.91 12.67
CA VAL A 74 -16.81 18.21 11.51
C VAL A 74 -15.97 18.70 10.33
N MET A 75 -15.07 19.67 10.55
CA MET A 75 -14.18 20.17 9.49
C MET A 75 -13.28 19.06 8.91
N MET A 76 -12.76 18.18 9.77
CA MET A 76 -11.96 17.04 9.37
C MET A 76 -12.77 16.04 8.52
N LEU A 77 -14.03 15.77 8.87
CA LEU A 77 -14.94 14.92 8.10
C LEU A 77 -15.22 15.53 6.72
N PHE A 78 -15.59 16.81 6.65
CA PHE A 78 -15.81 17.51 5.38
C PHE A 78 -14.55 17.52 4.52
N ARG A 79 -13.38 17.77 5.11
CA ARG A 79 -12.10 17.73 4.40
C ARG A 79 -11.82 16.36 3.81
N ARG A 80 -12.06 15.29 4.58
CA ARG A 80 -11.85 13.90 4.13
C ARG A 80 -12.84 13.49 3.05
N TRP A 81 -14.10 13.88 3.19
CA TRP A 81 -15.13 13.65 2.18
C TRP A 81 -14.81 14.37 0.86
N LEU A 82 -14.42 15.65 0.93
CA LEU A 82 -14.02 16.44 -0.24
C LEU A 82 -12.80 15.84 -0.94
N ALA A 83 -11.80 15.41 -0.17
CA ALA A 83 -10.61 14.74 -0.70
C ALA A 83 -10.96 13.45 -1.46
N GLY A 84 -11.84 12.61 -0.89
CA GLY A 84 -12.31 11.39 -1.54
C GLY A 84 -13.10 11.66 -2.82
N ARG A 85 -14.02 12.64 -2.77
CA ARG A 85 -14.80 13.06 -3.95
C ARG A 85 -13.89 13.58 -5.06
N LEU A 86 -12.91 14.41 -4.71
CA LEU A 86 -11.95 14.96 -5.65
C LEU A 86 -11.09 13.86 -6.29
N SER A 87 -10.60 12.91 -5.48
CA SER A 87 -9.87 11.74 -5.96
C SER A 87 -10.68 10.97 -7.00
N LEU A 88 -11.94 10.65 -6.69
CA LEU A 88 -12.85 9.93 -7.59
C LEU A 88 -13.15 10.70 -8.88
N ALA A 89 -13.26 12.02 -8.81
CA ALA A 89 -13.51 12.85 -10.00
C ALA A 89 -12.30 12.86 -10.95
N VAL A 90 -11.10 13.11 -10.42
CA VAL A 90 -9.84 13.03 -11.20
C VAL A 90 -9.67 11.65 -11.82
N GLU A 91 -9.98 10.64 -11.02
CA GLU A 91 -9.94 9.23 -11.36
C GLU A 91 -10.91 8.87 -12.53
N TYR A 92 -12.11 9.47 -12.54
CA TYR A 92 -13.13 9.31 -13.58
C TYR A 92 -12.72 9.99 -14.89
N ASP A 93 -12.32 11.26 -14.82
CA ASP A 93 -11.90 12.06 -15.98
C ASP A 93 -10.71 11.42 -16.71
N LEU A 94 -9.73 10.92 -15.95
CA LEU A 94 -8.56 10.27 -16.52
C LEU A 94 -8.94 8.96 -17.25
N ARG A 95 -9.88 8.17 -16.71
CA ARG A 95 -10.37 6.96 -17.37
C ARG A 95 -11.05 7.29 -18.70
N ASN A 96 -11.93 8.29 -18.70
CA ASN A 96 -12.67 8.66 -19.90
C ASN A 96 -11.73 9.17 -21.00
N ARG A 97 -10.73 10.00 -20.66
CA ARG A 97 -9.75 10.50 -21.65
C ARG A 97 -8.90 9.39 -22.24
N VAL A 98 -8.44 8.44 -21.42
CA VAL A 98 -7.68 7.28 -21.92
C VAL A 98 -8.55 6.46 -22.86
N TYR A 99 -9.80 6.18 -22.46
CA TYR A 99 -10.72 5.38 -23.25
C TYR A 99 -11.07 6.05 -24.60
N GLU A 100 -11.38 7.35 -24.58
CA GLU A 100 -11.64 8.15 -25.77
C GLU A 100 -10.43 8.20 -26.71
N HIS A 101 -9.22 8.31 -26.15
CA HIS A 101 -8.00 8.27 -26.94
C HIS A 101 -7.79 6.90 -27.60
N LEU A 102 -8.06 5.80 -26.88
CA LEU A 102 -7.98 4.45 -27.44
C LEU A 102 -8.96 4.28 -28.60
N GLN A 103 -10.20 4.73 -28.47
CA GLN A 103 -11.19 4.62 -29.55
C GLN A 103 -10.81 5.38 -30.83
N ARG A 104 -10.00 6.45 -30.74
CA ARG A 104 -9.58 7.26 -31.89
C ARG A 104 -8.33 6.75 -32.60
N LEU A 105 -7.65 5.72 -32.06
CA LEU A 105 -6.45 5.16 -32.69
C LEU A 105 -6.80 4.41 -33.98
N SER A 106 -5.98 4.57 -35.01
CA SER A 106 -6.15 3.90 -36.30
C SER A 106 -6.03 2.38 -36.18
N TYR A 107 -6.70 1.62 -37.06
CA TYR A 107 -6.52 0.16 -37.16
C TYR A 107 -5.05 -0.27 -37.30
N ARG A 108 -4.25 0.46 -38.09
CA ARG A 108 -2.79 0.22 -38.23
C ARG A 108 -2.01 0.27 -36.92
N PHE A 109 -2.49 1.03 -35.93
CA PHE A 109 -1.90 1.05 -34.60
C PHE A 109 -2.15 -0.27 -33.87
N TYR A 110 -3.37 -0.80 -33.96
CA TYR A 110 -3.76 -2.08 -33.38
C TYR A 110 -3.11 -3.28 -34.09
N ASP A 111 -2.87 -3.19 -35.40
CA ASP A 111 -2.15 -4.24 -36.15
C ASP A 111 -0.68 -4.37 -35.70
N ARG A 112 -0.10 -3.29 -35.17
CA ARG A 112 1.31 -3.23 -34.72
C ARG A 112 1.49 -3.47 -33.23
N HIS A 113 0.41 -3.46 -32.44
CA HIS A 113 0.48 -3.58 -30.99
C HIS A 113 -0.45 -4.69 -30.50
N GLN A 114 0.11 -5.64 -29.76
CA GLN A 114 -0.65 -6.74 -29.19
C GLN A 114 -1.76 -6.21 -28.27
N THR A 115 -3.02 -6.47 -28.60
CA THR A 115 -4.19 -5.94 -27.88
C THR A 115 -4.14 -6.25 -26.38
N GLY A 116 -3.61 -7.42 -25.99
CA GLY A 116 -3.42 -7.80 -24.58
C GLY A 116 -2.43 -6.90 -23.83
N GLN A 117 -1.31 -6.52 -24.45
CA GLN A 117 -0.36 -5.57 -23.84
C GLN A 117 -0.97 -4.17 -23.74
N LEU A 118 -1.77 -3.77 -24.74
CA LEU A 118 -2.45 -2.49 -24.74
C LEU A 118 -3.48 -2.41 -23.60
N MET A 119 -4.27 -3.48 -23.42
CA MET A 119 -5.23 -3.60 -22.31
C MET A 119 -4.54 -3.60 -20.95
N SER A 120 -3.40 -4.29 -20.82
CA SER A 120 -2.60 -4.29 -19.58
C SER A 120 -2.10 -2.89 -19.22
N ARG A 121 -1.50 -2.15 -20.17
CA ARG A 121 -1.06 -0.77 -19.95
C ARG A 121 -2.22 0.17 -19.66
N ALA A 122 -3.34 0.03 -20.38
CA ALA A 122 -4.54 0.84 -20.20
C ALA A 122 -5.24 0.60 -18.85
N THR A 123 -5.03 -0.56 -18.24
CA THR A 123 -5.64 -0.90 -16.94
C THR A 123 -4.65 -0.69 -15.80
N VAL A 124 -3.49 -1.34 -15.82
CA VAL A 124 -2.51 -1.35 -14.71
C VAL A 124 -1.75 -0.03 -14.62
N ASP A 125 -1.13 0.43 -15.70
CA ASP A 125 -0.29 1.64 -15.65
C ASP A 125 -1.17 2.88 -15.39
N VAL A 126 -2.31 2.95 -16.08
CA VAL A 126 -3.30 4.02 -15.87
C VAL A 126 -3.87 3.98 -14.44
N GLN A 127 -4.07 2.80 -13.85
CA GLN A 127 -4.46 2.68 -12.45
C GLN A 127 -3.43 3.33 -11.52
N GLN A 128 -2.14 3.08 -11.74
CA GLN A 128 -1.09 3.67 -10.91
C GLN A 128 -1.04 5.19 -11.05
N VAL A 129 -1.17 5.70 -12.27
CA VAL A 129 -1.25 7.16 -12.52
C VAL A 129 -2.48 7.77 -11.85
N ARG A 130 -3.63 7.09 -11.87
CA ARG A 130 -4.86 7.51 -11.19
C ARG A 130 -4.68 7.58 -9.68
N VAL A 131 -4.10 6.54 -9.06
CA VAL A 131 -3.83 6.53 -7.62
C VAL A 131 -2.85 7.63 -7.25
N PHE A 132 -1.80 7.81 -8.04
CA PHE A 132 -0.82 8.88 -7.82
C PHE A 132 -1.45 10.27 -7.91
N LEU A 133 -2.22 10.57 -8.95
CA LEU A 133 -2.83 11.89 -9.16
C LEU A 133 -4.03 12.16 -8.23
N GLY A 134 -4.96 11.21 -8.15
CA GLY A 134 -6.21 11.34 -7.41
C GLY A 134 -6.03 11.24 -5.90
N TYR A 135 -5.15 10.36 -5.44
CA TYR A 135 -4.92 10.16 -4.01
C TYR A 135 -3.58 10.78 -3.58
N GLY A 136 -2.48 10.33 -4.17
CA GLY A 136 -1.13 10.70 -3.74
C GLY A 136 -0.85 12.20 -3.76
N LEU A 137 -1.08 12.85 -4.90
CA LEU A 137 -0.76 14.26 -5.12
C LEU A 137 -1.70 15.19 -4.34
N ILE A 138 -2.99 14.85 -4.27
CA ILE A 138 -3.97 15.57 -3.45
C ILE A 138 -3.62 15.45 -1.97
N PHE A 139 -3.37 14.24 -1.48
CA PHE A 139 -2.93 14.01 -0.10
C PHE A 139 -1.63 14.76 0.22
N PHE A 140 -0.64 14.69 -0.67
CA PHE A 140 0.62 15.40 -0.51
C PHE A 140 0.41 16.92 -0.43
N SER A 141 -0.36 17.50 -1.35
CA SER A 141 -0.66 18.94 -1.35
C SER A 141 -1.35 19.39 -0.05
N GLN A 142 -2.30 18.60 0.46
CA GLN A 142 -2.98 18.88 1.72
C GLN A 142 -2.04 18.85 2.93
N ASN A 143 -1.07 17.93 2.94
CA ASN A 143 -0.07 17.87 4.01
C ASN A 143 0.90 19.05 3.94
N VAL A 144 1.33 19.44 2.74
CA VAL A 144 2.16 20.65 2.56
C VAL A 144 1.44 21.89 3.08
N PHE A 145 0.16 22.09 2.71
CA PHE A 145 -0.63 23.20 3.27
C PHE A 145 -0.77 23.11 4.78
N THR A 146 -1.05 21.91 5.30
CA THR A 146 -1.16 21.69 6.75
C THR A 146 0.11 22.11 7.48
N VAL A 147 1.28 21.66 7.01
CA VAL A 147 2.58 22.02 7.59
C VAL A 147 2.80 23.52 7.52
N ALA A 148 2.55 24.15 6.36
CA ALA A 148 2.73 25.59 6.20
C ALA A 148 1.83 26.39 7.15
N ILE A 149 0.56 26.02 7.27
CA ILE A 149 -0.40 26.70 8.15
C ILE A 149 -0.01 26.55 9.61
N VAL A 150 0.34 25.34 10.04
CA VAL A 150 0.76 25.09 11.44
C VAL A 150 2.04 25.86 11.75
N LEU A 151 3.00 25.89 10.83
CA LEU A 151 4.24 26.63 11.01
C LEU A 151 3.99 28.13 11.16
N VAL A 152 3.14 28.72 10.30
CA VAL A 152 2.75 30.14 10.42
C VAL A 152 2.03 30.38 11.75
N ALA A 153 1.07 29.54 12.12
CA ALA A 153 0.31 29.70 13.35
C ALA A 153 1.19 29.61 14.62
N LEU A 154 2.13 28.66 14.68
CA LEU A 154 3.09 28.56 15.79
C LEU A 154 4.04 29.75 15.82
N SER A 155 4.53 30.19 14.66
CA SER A 155 5.43 31.36 14.55
C SER A 155 4.77 32.65 15.05
N LEU A 156 3.46 32.80 14.82
CA LEU A 156 2.67 33.93 15.32
C LEU A 156 2.42 33.87 16.83
N LEU A 157 2.40 32.67 17.43
CA LEU A 157 2.26 32.50 18.88
C LEU A 157 3.58 32.75 19.62
N ASN A 158 4.64 32.06 19.23
CA ASN A 158 5.97 32.25 19.79
C ASN A 158 7.03 31.69 18.82
N ILE A 159 7.83 32.58 18.24
CA ILE A 159 8.85 32.20 17.26
C ILE A 159 10.00 31.39 17.89
N GLU A 160 10.37 31.67 19.14
CA GLU A 160 11.46 30.99 19.83
C GLU A 160 11.13 29.51 20.09
N LEU A 161 9.94 29.23 20.64
CA LEU A 161 9.44 27.87 20.82
C LEU A 161 9.28 27.13 19.48
N THR A 162 8.87 27.85 18.43
CA THR A 162 8.75 27.29 17.09
C THR A 162 10.11 26.88 16.52
N LEU A 163 11.15 27.70 16.69
CA LEU A 163 12.51 27.38 16.25
C LEU A 163 13.09 26.19 17.01
N ILE A 164 12.86 26.12 18.33
CA ILE A 164 13.27 24.97 19.15
C ILE A 164 12.59 23.68 18.65
N ALA A 165 11.28 23.73 18.38
CA ALA A 165 10.56 22.58 17.81
C ALA A 165 11.08 22.22 16.40
N LEU A 166 11.38 23.22 15.57
CA LEU A 166 11.86 23.02 14.20
C LEU A 166 13.27 22.43 14.17
N ALA A 167 14.12 22.71 15.16
CA ALA A 167 15.47 22.19 15.26
C ALA A 167 15.54 20.65 15.31
N ILE A 168 14.49 19.99 15.81
CA ILE A 168 14.39 18.51 15.85
C ILE A 168 14.02 17.93 14.47
N THR A 169 13.32 18.71 13.64
CA THR A 169 12.84 18.27 12.32
C THR A 169 13.94 17.78 11.36
N PRO A 170 15.09 18.47 11.17
CA PRO A 170 16.15 17.98 10.29
C PRO A 170 16.76 16.65 10.77
N LEU A 171 16.84 16.41 12.09
CA LEU A 171 17.31 15.14 12.63
C LEU A 171 16.36 14.00 12.24
N ILE A 172 15.05 14.19 12.42
CA ILE A 172 14.03 13.22 12.00
C ILE A 172 14.10 12.99 10.49
N GLY A 173 14.22 14.07 9.71
CA GLY A 173 14.38 14.00 8.25
C GLY A 173 15.61 13.19 7.83
N TYR A 174 16.74 13.39 8.50
CA TYR A 174 17.97 12.63 8.26
C TYR A 174 17.82 11.15 8.60
N LEU A 175 17.22 10.81 9.76
CA LEU A 175 16.95 9.43 10.14
C LEU A 175 16.01 8.74 9.14
N ALA A 176 14.94 9.41 8.72
CA ALA A 176 14.01 8.91 7.71
C ALA A 176 14.70 8.71 6.35
N TYR A 177 15.54 9.66 5.93
CA TYR A 177 16.35 9.53 4.71
C TYR A 177 17.29 8.33 4.79
N ARG A 178 18.00 8.18 5.91
CA ARG A 178 18.92 7.06 6.13
C ARG A 178 18.19 5.72 6.10
N TYR A 179 17.07 5.63 6.80
CA TYR A 179 16.19 4.47 6.78
C TYR A 179 15.75 4.13 5.36
N SER A 180 15.23 5.11 4.61
CA SER A 180 14.79 4.91 3.22
C SER A 180 15.92 4.38 2.34
N ARG A 181 17.13 4.94 2.46
CA ARG A 181 18.31 4.54 1.67
C ARG A 181 18.76 3.10 1.96
N VAL A 182 18.56 2.62 3.20
CA VAL A 182 18.89 1.23 3.58
C VAL A 182 17.77 0.27 3.20
N SER A 183 16.52 0.65 3.41
CA SER A 183 15.36 -0.21 3.21
C SER A 183 15.03 -0.41 1.72
N HIS A 184 15.21 0.60 0.87
CA HIS A 184 14.92 0.50 -0.57
C HIS A 184 15.59 -0.69 -1.28
N PRO A 185 16.92 -0.90 -1.17
CA PRO A 185 17.56 -2.03 -1.84
C PRO A 185 17.10 -3.38 -1.28
N VAL A 186 16.83 -3.47 0.03
CA VAL A 186 16.31 -4.70 0.65
C VAL A 186 14.91 -5.02 0.14
N LEU A 187 14.02 -4.02 0.08
CA LEU A 187 12.68 -4.19 -0.48
C LEU A 187 12.75 -4.62 -1.95
N LYS A 188 13.70 -4.07 -2.73
CA LYS A 188 13.91 -4.46 -4.12
C LYS A 188 14.36 -5.93 -4.22
N GLU A 189 15.26 -6.39 -3.35
CA GLU A 189 15.67 -7.79 -3.30
C GLU A 189 14.49 -8.70 -2.92
N VAL A 190 13.69 -8.33 -1.92
CA VAL A 190 12.47 -9.07 -1.54
C VAL A 190 11.50 -9.17 -2.72
N GLN A 191 11.24 -8.06 -3.42
CA GLN A 191 10.36 -8.06 -4.58
C GLN A 191 10.89 -8.95 -5.71
N GLN A 192 12.20 -8.97 -5.94
CA GLN A 192 12.81 -9.86 -6.91
C GLN A 192 12.61 -11.33 -6.52
N ARG A 193 12.82 -11.68 -5.25
CA ARG A 193 12.60 -13.06 -4.76
C ARG A 193 11.14 -13.49 -4.89
N VAL A 194 10.21 -12.60 -4.58
CA VAL A 194 8.78 -12.84 -4.77
C VAL A 194 8.50 -13.09 -6.26
N ALA A 195 9.03 -12.26 -7.16
CA ALA A 195 8.87 -12.44 -8.60
C ALA A 195 9.44 -13.78 -9.10
N ASP A 196 10.63 -14.18 -8.64
CA ASP A 196 11.25 -15.46 -9.01
C ASP A 196 10.38 -16.66 -8.58
N VAL A 197 9.86 -16.63 -7.34
CA VAL A 197 8.97 -17.69 -6.80
C VAL A 197 7.63 -17.74 -7.54
N THR A 198 7.05 -16.57 -7.86
CA THR A 198 5.82 -16.49 -8.64
C THR A 198 6.03 -17.01 -10.05
N THR A 199 7.14 -16.66 -10.71
CA THR A 199 7.48 -17.15 -12.05
C THR A 199 7.58 -18.67 -12.07
N GLN A 200 8.27 -19.26 -11.08
CA GLN A 200 8.37 -20.72 -10.98
C GLN A 200 6.99 -21.37 -10.78
N ALA A 201 6.12 -20.77 -9.97
CA ALA A 201 4.76 -21.28 -9.77
C ALA A 201 3.95 -21.22 -11.08
N GLU A 202 4.03 -20.13 -11.83
CA GLU A 202 3.37 -19.97 -13.12
C GLU A 202 3.85 -21.01 -14.14
N GLU A 203 5.17 -21.21 -14.28
CA GLU A 203 5.78 -22.22 -15.15
C GLU A 203 5.30 -23.63 -14.79
N ASN A 204 5.26 -23.97 -13.51
CA ASN A 204 4.80 -25.28 -13.03
C ASN A 204 3.30 -25.52 -13.29
N VAL A 205 2.47 -24.49 -13.18
CA VAL A 205 1.03 -24.59 -13.45
C VAL A 205 0.78 -24.74 -14.96
N VAL A 206 1.46 -23.94 -15.80
CA VAL A 206 1.37 -24.05 -17.26
C VAL A 206 1.92 -25.39 -17.75
N GLY A 207 3.04 -25.84 -17.17
CA GLY A 207 3.74 -27.08 -17.47
C GLY A 207 3.25 -28.31 -16.70
N VAL A 208 2.09 -28.25 -16.04
CA VAL A 208 1.65 -29.30 -15.10
C VAL A 208 1.62 -30.69 -15.73
N ARG A 209 1.30 -30.78 -17.03
CA ARG A 209 1.33 -32.05 -17.78
C ARG A 209 2.72 -32.65 -17.86
N VAL A 210 3.76 -31.82 -18.03
CA VAL A 210 5.16 -32.25 -18.05
C VAL A 210 5.60 -32.69 -16.66
N VAL A 211 5.28 -31.89 -15.63
CA VAL A 211 5.60 -32.23 -14.24
C VAL A 211 4.98 -33.58 -13.84
N LYS A 212 3.72 -33.82 -14.21
CA LYS A 212 3.01 -35.08 -13.98
C LYS A 212 3.56 -36.25 -14.81
N ALA A 213 3.88 -36.03 -16.08
CA ALA A 213 4.42 -37.07 -16.95
C ALA A 213 5.79 -37.62 -16.47
N PHE A 214 6.60 -36.78 -15.82
CA PHE A 214 7.91 -37.15 -15.28
C PHE A 214 7.91 -37.44 -13.76
N GLY A 215 6.75 -37.40 -13.08
CA GLY A 215 6.64 -37.66 -11.64
C GLY A 215 7.46 -36.70 -10.76
N GLN A 216 7.60 -35.42 -11.18
CA GLN A 216 8.48 -34.44 -10.54
C GLN A 216 7.80 -33.57 -9.46
N GLU A 217 6.58 -33.90 -9.02
CA GLU A 217 5.81 -33.03 -8.11
C GLU A 217 6.52 -32.75 -6.78
N ALA A 218 7.18 -33.77 -6.22
CA ALA A 218 7.92 -33.62 -4.96
C ALA A 218 9.13 -32.69 -5.12
N ASN A 219 9.81 -32.75 -6.27
CA ASN A 219 10.98 -31.93 -6.57
C ASN A 219 10.58 -30.46 -6.77
N GLU A 220 9.51 -30.21 -7.53
CA GLU A 220 8.98 -28.86 -7.71
C GLU A 220 8.44 -28.26 -6.40
N THR A 221 7.79 -29.07 -5.56
CA THR A 221 7.36 -28.63 -4.22
C THR A 221 8.55 -28.26 -3.33
N ARG A 222 9.64 -29.04 -3.38
CA ARG A 222 10.89 -28.72 -2.66
C ARG A 222 11.51 -27.42 -3.15
N ARG A 223 11.60 -27.24 -4.47
CA ARG A 223 12.19 -26.05 -5.10
C ARG A 223 11.37 -24.79 -4.81
N PHE A 224 10.04 -24.89 -4.86
CA PHE A 224 9.13 -23.81 -4.48
C PHE A 224 9.31 -23.41 -3.00
N ARG A 225 9.33 -24.39 -2.08
CA ARG A 225 9.56 -24.16 -0.64
C ARG A 225 10.90 -23.50 -0.36
N ALA A 226 11.97 -23.94 -1.03
CA ALA A 226 13.29 -23.33 -0.91
C ALA A 226 13.28 -21.86 -1.36
N GLY A 227 12.58 -21.55 -2.46
CA GLY A 227 12.39 -20.19 -2.95
C GLY A 227 11.59 -19.30 -2.00
N THR A 228 10.51 -19.83 -1.39
CA THR A 228 9.69 -19.08 -0.42
C THR A 228 10.44 -18.78 0.86
N VAL A 229 11.23 -19.72 1.38
CA VAL A 229 12.09 -19.51 2.57
C VAL A 229 13.17 -18.46 2.27
N GLY A 230 13.77 -18.49 1.07
CA GLY A 230 14.72 -17.47 0.63
C GLY A 230 14.10 -16.07 0.43
N ALA A 231 12.80 -15.99 0.11
CA ALA A 231 12.06 -14.73 0.07
C ALA A 231 11.70 -14.21 1.48
N ALA A 232 11.50 -15.11 2.45
CA ALA A 232 11.15 -14.78 3.83
C ALA A 232 12.34 -14.31 4.70
N GLN A 233 13.58 -14.61 4.30
CA GLN A 233 14.80 -14.20 5.00
C GLN A 233 15.75 -13.40 4.07
N PRO A 234 15.59 -12.07 3.96
CA PRO A 234 16.36 -11.25 3.03
C PRO A 234 17.83 -10.99 3.44
N GLY A 235 18.38 -11.71 4.42
CA GLY A 235 19.57 -11.27 5.16
C GLY A 235 20.88 -12.04 4.92
N ASP A 236 20.86 -13.27 4.40
CA ASP A 236 21.96 -14.20 4.72
C ASP A 236 23.11 -14.25 3.70
N ARG A 237 23.20 -13.30 2.77
CA ARG A 237 24.33 -13.25 1.82
C ARG A 237 25.62 -12.71 2.43
N ARG A 238 25.57 -11.98 3.55
CA ARG A 238 26.79 -11.47 4.20
C ARG A 238 27.58 -12.54 4.97
N ARG A 239 26.96 -13.66 5.34
CA ARG A 239 27.68 -14.80 5.96
C ARG A 239 28.32 -15.73 4.92
N ALA A 240 27.74 -15.85 3.73
CA ALA A 240 28.28 -16.70 2.67
C ALA A 240 29.44 -16.07 1.86
N ALA A 241 29.58 -14.74 1.86
CA ALA A 241 30.62 -14.04 1.09
C ALA A 241 32.00 -13.96 1.79
N GLY A 242 32.15 -14.57 2.97
CA GLY A 242 33.44 -14.68 3.70
C GLY A 242 34.34 -15.83 3.23
N GLY A 243 33.84 -16.74 2.40
CA GLY A 243 34.62 -17.81 1.79
C GLY A 243 35.15 -17.39 0.42
N ARG A 244 36.39 -16.87 0.37
CA ARG A 244 37.13 -16.68 -0.88
C ARG A 244 37.20 -18.02 -1.63
N LEU A 245 36.51 -18.14 -2.75
CA LEU A 245 36.85 -19.11 -3.79
C LEU A 245 37.89 -18.46 -4.72
N PRO A 246 39.06 -19.07 -4.94
CA PRO A 246 40.06 -18.53 -5.85
C PRO A 246 39.70 -18.84 -7.30
N GLY A 247 39.93 -17.85 -8.16
CA GLY A 247 40.43 -18.05 -9.52
C GLY A 247 39.42 -18.58 -10.55
N GLY A 248 38.95 -17.66 -11.39
CA GLY A 248 38.20 -18.00 -12.59
C GLY A 248 39.02 -18.81 -13.60
N ALA A 249 38.33 -19.72 -14.29
CA ALA A 249 38.74 -20.21 -15.59
C ALA A 249 37.49 -20.43 -16.46
N ARG A 250 37.57 -19.90 -17.67
CA ARG A 250 36.57 -19.93 -18.74
C ARG A 250 36.38 -21.37 -19.23
N HIS A 251 35.15 -21.77 -19.54
CA HIS A 251 34.88 -22.99 -20.31
C HIS A 251 34.35 -22.67 -21.71
N PRO A 252 34.93 -23.28 -22.75
CA PRO A 252 34.18 -23.73 -23.90
C PRO A 252 34.25 -25.26 -24.05
N HIS A 253 33.20 -25.80 -24.68
CA HIS A 253 32.95 -27.16 -25.18
C HIS A 253 34.10 -28.21 -25.19
N ALA A 254 33.80 -29.44 -24.75
CA ALA A 254 33.72 -30.65 -25.60
C ALA A 254 33.79 -31.98 -24.79
N GLY A 255 32.83 -32.86 -25.11
CA GLY A 255 32.95 -34.32 -25.32
C GLY A 255 33.93 -35.22 -24.57
N ARG A 256 33.34 -36.31 -24.03
CA ARG A 256 33.90 -37.66 -23.76
C ARG A 256 34.90 -37.79 -22.61
N VAL A 257 34.58 -38.67 -21.65
CA VAL A 257 35.11 -40.05 -21.53
C VAL A 257 34.64 -40.64 -20.20
N LEU A 258 34.07 -41.85 -20.27
CA LEU A 258 33.74 -42.71 -19.14
C LEU A 258 35.01 -43.13 -18.38
N ARG A 259 34.99 -43.09 -17.04
CA ARG A 259 35.64 -44.16 -16.26
C ARG A 259 35.01 -44.35 -14.88
N ARG A 260 34.62 -45.60 -14.65
CA ARG A 260 34.19 -46.17 -13.38
C ARG A 260 35.26 -45.99 -12.31
N GLN A 261 34.86 -45.62 -11.10
CA GLN A 261 35.54 -46.06 -9.88
C GLN A 261 34.48 -46.39 -8.80
N ARG A 262 34.58 -47.61 -8.30
CA ARG A 262 33.75 -48.18 -7.23
C ARG A 262 34.37 -47.83 -5.87
N LEU A 263 33.53 -47.33 -4.96
CA LEU A 263 33.40 -47.65 -3.51
C LEU A 263 34.58 -47.29 -2.55
N PRO A 264 34.33 -46.97 -1.26
CA PRO A 264 33.50 -47.75 -0.35
C PRO A 264 32.52 -47.01 0.58
N ALA A 265 31.71 -47.84 1.23
CA ALA A 265 30.75 -47.53 2.27
C ALA A 265 31.40 -47.16 3.62
N ALA A 266 30.54 -46.61 4.50
CA ALA A 266 30.62 -46.54 5.96
C ALA A 266 31.20 -45.26 6.61
N ALA A 267 30.29 -44.46 7.16
CA ALA A 267 30.31 -43.88 8.52
C ALA A 267 28.97 -43.12 8.69
N GLY A 268 27.96 -43.60 9.42
CA GLY A 268 28.00 -43.73 10.87
C GLY A 268 27.63 -42.38 11.50
N VAL A 269 26.34 -42.03 11.54
CA VAL A 269 25.83 -40.90 12.34
C VAL A 269 24.60 -41.38 13.13
N PRO A 270 24.58 -41.21 14.47
CA PRO A 270 23.68 -41.94 15.35
C PRO A 270 22.26 -41.38 15.38
N ALA A 271 21.33 -42.28 15.68
CA ALA A 271 19.97 -41.99 16.09
C ALA A 271 19.97 -41.43 17.52
N SER A 272 19.59 -40.16 17.67
CA SER A 272 18.95 -39.64 18.88
C SER A 272 18.36 -38.26 18.60
N LEU A 273 17.02 -38.21 18.57
CA LEU A 273 16.16 -37.17 19.13
C LEU A 273 14.72 -37.42 18.65
N ASP A 274 14.13 -38.47 19.21
CA ASP A 274 12.70 -38.48 19.46
C ASP A 274 12.39 -37.41 20.50
N GLY A 275 11.49 -36.49 20.17
CA GLY A 275 11.07 -35.42 21.07
C GLY A 275 10.06 -34.49 20.44
N HIS A 276 8.78 -34.87 20.53
CA HIS A 276 7.58 -34.08 20.20
C HIS A 276 7.22 -33.91 18.72
N VAL A 277 6.69 -35.02 18.20
CA VAL A 277 5.55 -35.07 17.27
C VAL A 277 4.45 -34.09 17.72
N GLY A 278 4.39 -32.93 17.08
CA GLY A 278 3.21 -32.07 17.09
C GLY A 278 2.10 -32.76 16.28
N ARG A 279 1.09 -33.29 16.98
CA ARG A 279 -0.09 -33.93 16.37
C ARG A 279 -0.77 -32.99 15.37
N PRO A 280 -1.25 -33.49 14.22
CA PRO A 280 -2.14 -32.71 13.36
C PRO A 280 -3.47 -32.46 14.09
N VAL A 281 -3.87 -31.20 14.13
CA VAL A 281 -5.16 -30.73 14.63
C VAL A 281 -6.28 -31.40 13.83
N PRO A 282 -7.26 -32.08 14.46
CA PRO A 282 -8.36 -32.68 13.72
C PRO A 282 -9.24 -31.59 13.10
N ALA A 283 -9.52 -31.75 11.81
CA ALA A 283 -10.48 -30.94 11.07
C ALA A 283 -11.85 -31.00 11.77
N ARG A 284 -12.37 -29.84 12.17
CA ARG A 284 -13.75 -29.71 12.64
C ARG A 284 -14.71 -29.95 11.47
N ASP A 285 -15.10 -31.20 11.30
CA ASP A 285 -16.33 -31.58 10.62
C ASP A 285 -17.51 -31.19 11.53
N GLY A 286 -18.11 -30.05 11.23
CA GLY A 286 -19.18 -29.52 12.06
C GLY A 286 -19.60 -28.15 11.61
N LEU A 287 -20.17 -28.05 10.39
CA LEU A 287 -21.14 -27.02 9.99
C LEU A 287 -21.74 -27.29 8.59
N ARG A 288 -21.82 -28.57 8.17
CA ARG A 288 -22.57 -29.01 6.98
C ARG A 288 -23.98 -29.47 7.36
N ARG A 289 -24.73 -28.67 8.13
CA ARG A 289 -26.16 -28.92 8.45
C ARG A 289 -26.86 -27.65 8.99
N ALA A 290 -26.70 -26.52 8.30
CA ALA A 290 -27.49 -25.32 8.59
C ALA A 290 -27.57 -24.37 7.38
N ARG A 291 -27.94 -24.86 6.19
CA ARG A 291 -28.32 -23.99 5.06
C ARG A 291 -29.05 -24.73 3.93
N VAL A 292 -29.97 -25.65 4.27
CA VAL A 292 -30.98 -26.19 3.34
C VAL A 292 -32.30 -26.31 4.09
N ARG A 293 -32.87 -25.17 4.46
CA ARG A 293 -34.28 -24.97 4.87
C ARG A 293 -34.46 -23.45 5.05
N GLY A 294 -34.84 -22.78 3.96
CA GLY A 294 -34.95 -21.31 3.96
C GLY A 294 -35.05 -20.64 2.58
N ALA A 295 -34.93 -21.40 1.48
CA ALA A 295 -35.19 -20.91 0.13
C ALA A 295 -36.48 -21.56 -0.39
N GLY A 296 -37.64 -20.93 -0.12
CA GLY A 296 -38.92 -21.49 -0.54
C GLY A 296 -40.18 -20.67 -0.23
N ARG A 297 -40.08 -19.48 0.36
CA ARG A 297 -41.24 -18.58 0.57
C ARG A 297 -40.82 -17.12 0.41
N GLY A 298 -40.79 -16.63 -0.82
CA GLY A 298 -40.47 -15.24 -1.10
C GLY A 298 -40.83 -14.71 -2.49
N SER A 299 -41.37 -15.52 -3.41
CA SER A 299 -41.59 -15.10 -4.81
C SER A 299 -43.05 -14.88 -5.23
N ARG A 300 -44.02 -14.84 -4.30
CA ARG A 300 -45.45 -14.63 -4.64
C ARG A 300 -46.07 -13.29 -4.24
N ARG A 301 -45.35 -12.37 -3.60
CA ARG A 301 -45.88 -11.03 -3.26
C ARG A 301 -45.43 -9.88 -4.19
N GLY A 302 -44.49 -10.10 -5.11
CA GLY A 302 -44.00 -9.08 -6.05
C GLY A 302 -44.75 -8.96 -7.37
N ARG A 303 -45.68 -9.87 -7.70
CA ARG A 303 -46.42 -9.86 -8.97
C ARG A 303 -47.84 -9.27 -8.88
N ALA A 304 -48.35 -9.00 -7.68
CA ALA A 304 -49.63 -8.33 -7.48
C ALA A 304 -49.51 -6.78 -7.50
N ALA A 305 -48.35 -6.23 -7.13
CA ALA A 305 -48.15 -4.77 -7.06
C ALA A 305 -47.82 -4.11 -8.42
N ARG A 306 -47.63 -4.88 -9.50
CA ARG A 306 -47.33 -4.34 -10.85
C ARG A 306 -48.52 -4.33 -11.81
N ARG A 307 -49.72 -4.71 -11.36
CA ARG A 307 -50.97 -4.62 -12.15
C ARG A 307 -51.93 -3.50 -11.71
N ALA A 308 -51.58 -2.71 -10.69
CA ALA A 308 -52.38 -1.59 -10.22
C ALA A 308 -51.81 -0.20 -10.60
N ALA A 309 -50.77 -0.15 -11.44
CA ALA A 309 -50.15 1.11 -11.91
C ALA A 309 -50.14 1.21 -13.45
N ALA A 310 -51.00 0.44 -14.12
CA ALA A 310 -51.17 0.44 -15.57
C ALA A 310 -52.65 0.26 -15.94
N ALA A 311 -53.52 0.97 -15.25
CA ALA A 311 -54.92 1.23 -15.58
C ALA A 311 -55.19 2.71 -15.28
#